data_AF-A0A7C3NHK8-F1
#
_entry.id   AF-A0A7C3NHK8-F1
#
_cell.length_a   1.000
_cell.length_b   1.000
_cell.length_c   1.000
_cell.angle_alpha   90.00
_cell.angle_beta   90.00
_cell.angle_gamma   90.00
#
_symmetry.space_group_name_H-M   'P 1'
#
loop_
_entity.id
_entity.type
_entity.pdbx_description
1 polymer ?
#
loop_
_entity_poly.entity_id
_entity_poly.type
_entity_poly.pdbx_seq_one_letter_code
_entity_poly.pdbx_strand_id
1 'polypeptide(L)'
;MSRFFSLKGINWWLLASAIGLNFIWALVMLLGFAFMLDQGAVNQGLIQIGMLAACFILPFLAAWLVARMADDGMGPNYGIYGSLGAAVPLLVVLGSSGVVGMIFVITTLLGGLNGGILSLRRSGKGSRN
;
A
#
# COMPACT_ATOMS: atom_id res chain seq x y z
N MET A 1 16.86 8.83 -17.68
CA MET A 1 15.46 9.11 -17.30
C MET A 1 14.96 7.98 -16.42
N SER A 2 14.40 8.34 -15.25
CA SER A 2 14.11 7.46 -14.12
C SER A 2 13.12 6.33 -14.48
N ARG A 3 13.54 5.07 -14.32
CA ARG A 3 12.67 3.88 -14.49
C ARG A 3 11.46 3.83 -13.53
N PHE A 4 11.40 4.74 -12.55
CA PHE A 4 10.41 4.83 -11.48
C PHE A 4 8.94 5.00 -11.92
N PHE A 5 8.67 5.26 -13.21
CA PHE A 5 7.31 5.37 -13.73
C PHE A 5 7.11 4.66 -15.08
N SER A 6 8.08 3.85 -15.51
CA SER A 6 7.95 3.07 -16.75
C SER A 6 7.27 1.73 -16.47
N LEU A 7 6.04 1.54 -16.97
CA LEU A 7 5.33 0.26 -16.91
C LEU A 7 5.87 -0.78 -17.90
N LYS A 8 6.82 -0.41 -18.77
CA LYS A 8 7.43 -1.34 -19.73
C LYS A 8 8.20 -2.44 -18.98
N GLY A 9 7.75 -3.69 -19.13
CA GLY A 9 8.37 -4.87 -18.51
C GLY A 9 7.73 -5.31 -17.20
N ILE A 10 6.63 -4.68 -16.77
CA ILE A 10 5.90 -5.10 -15.57
C ILE A 10 5.07 -6.36 -15.84
N ASN A 11 5.00 -7.25 -14.87
CA ASN A 11 4.06 -8.36 -14.84
C ASN A 11 2.68 -7.86 -14.39
N TRP A 12 1.78 -7.70 -15.36
CA TRP A 12 0.42 -7.18 -15.14
C TRP A 12 -0.42 -8.02 -14.19
N TRP A 13 -0.23 -9.35 -14.15
CA TRP A 13 -0.97 -10.23 -13.23
C TRP A 13 -0.58 -9.98 -11.78
N LEU A 14 0.72 -9.81 -11.53
CA LEU A 14 1.25 -9.46 -10.22
C LEU A 14 0.83 -8.05 -9.81
N LEU A 15 0.82 -7.09 -10.74
CA LEU A 15 0.32 -5.75 -10.47
C LEU A 15 -1.17 -5.77 -10.11
N ALA A 16 -2.00 -6.47 -10.89
CA ALA A 16 -3.42 -6.65 -10.61
C ALA A 16 -3.64 -7.31 -9.23
N SER A 17 -2.81 -8.30 -8.88
CA SER A 17 -2.84 -8.94 -7.57
C SER A 17 -2.50 -7.96 -6.44
N ALA A 18 -1.51 -7.10 -6.63
CA ALA A 18 -1.17 -6.05 -5.66
C ALA A 18 -2.34 -5.07 -5.46
N ILE A 19 -2.99 -4.65 -6.56
CA ILE A 19 -4.16 -3.76 -6.51
C ILE A 19 -5.29 -4.44 -5.76
N GLY A 20 -5.63 -5.68 -6.13
CA GLY A 20 -6.71 -6.45 -5.50
C GLY A 20 -6.47 -6.68 -4.01
N LEU A 21 -5.26 -7.07 -3.62
CA LEU A 21 -4.91 -7.28 -2.22
C LEU A 21 -5.03 -5.99 -1.39
N ASN A 22 -4.53 -4.87 -1.92
CA ASN A 22 -4.64 -3.57 -1.27
C ASN A 22 -6.10 -3.10 -1.18
N PHE A 23 -6.91 -3.36 -2.21
CA PHE A 23 -8.33 -3.03 -2.20
C PHE A 23 -9.11 -3.82 -1.14
N ILE A 24 -8.94 -5.15 -1.10
CA ILE A 24 -9.56 -5.99 -0.08
C ILE A 24 -9.13 -5.54 1.31
N TRP A 25 -7.84 -5.25 1.50
CA TRP A 25 -7.32 -4.74 2.76
C TRP A 25 -7.99 -3.43 3.18
N ALA A 26 -8.08 -2.45 2.29
CA ALA A 26 -8.72 -1.17 2.60
C ALA A 26 -10.17 -1.36 3.01
N LEU A 27 -10.92 -2.26 2.35
CA LEU A 27 -12.31 -2.56 2.73
C LEU A 27 -12.39 -3.20 4.12
N VAL A 28 -11.60 -4.25 4.38
CA VAL A 28 -11.58 -4.94 5.68
C VAL A 28 -11.21 -3.97 6.80
N MET A 29 -10.20 -3.13 6.56
CA MET A 29 -9.72 -2.13 7.51
C MET A 29 -10.78 -1.08 7.80
N LEU A 30 -11.40 -0.48 6.77
CA LEU A 30 -12.45 0.52 6.91
C LEU A 30 -13.65 -0.04 7.68
N LEU A 31 -14.12 -1.24 7.32
CA LEU A 31 -15.23 -1.90 8.01
C LEU A 31 -14.87 -2.25 9.45
N GLY A 32 -13.68 -2.79 9.69
CA GLY A 32 -13.21 -3.16 11.02
C GLY A 32 -13.13 -1.96 11.96
N PHE A 33 -12.54 -0.86 11.52
CA PHE A 33 -12.44 0.35 12.33
C PHE A 33 -13.78 1.06 12.50
N ALA A 34 -14.66 1.06 11.49
CA ALA A 34 -16.03 1.56 11.64
C ALA A 34 -16.81 0.77 12.69
N PHE A 35 -16.70 -0.56 12.70
CA PHE A 35 -17.32 -1.41 13.72
C PHE A 35 -16.77 -1.14 15.12
N MET A 36 -15.45 -0.96 15.27
CA MET A 36 -14.84 -0.64 16.58
C MET A 36 -15.27 0.72 17.11
N LEU A 37 -15.44 1.72 16.22
CA LEU A 37 -15.97 3.03 16.57
C LEU A 37 -17.43 2.93 17.05
N ASP A 38 -18.26 2.18 16.34
CA ASP A 38 -19.69 2.01 16.66
C ASP A 38 -19.91 1.33 18.02
N GLN A 39 -19.11 0.31 18.34
CA GLN A 39 -19.18 -0.39 19.62
C GLN A 39 -18.67 0.43 20.81
N GLY A 40 -18.04 1.58 20.58
CA GLY A 40 -17.37 2.37 21.63
C GLY A 40 -16.26 1.60 22.36
N ALA A 41 -15.79 0.49 21.80
CA ALA A 41 -14.91 -0.46 22.47
C ALA A 41 -13.47 0.07 22.62
N VAL A 42 -13.08 1.04 21.78
CA VAL A 42 -11.73 1.59 21.73
C VAL A 42 -11.77 3.10 21.59
N ASN A 43 -10.84 3.79 22.27
CA ASN A 43 -10.68 5.23 22.16
C ASN A 43 -10.39 5.66 20.70
N GLN A 44 -11.01 6.75 20.26
CA GLN A 44 -10.88 7.29 18.90
C GLN A 44 -9.42 7.56 18.48
N GLY A 45 -8.57 8.04 19.39
CA GLY A 45 -7.15 8.28 19.12
C GLY A 45 -6.37 7.00 18.85
N LEU A 46 -6.66 5.93 19.61
CA LEU A 46 -6.06 4.61 19.37
C LEU A 46 -6.51 4.02 18.04
N ILE A 47 -7.77 4.23 17.66
CA ILE A 47 -8.30 3.83 16.35
C ILE A 47 -7.55 4.56 15.23
N GLN A 48 -7.36 5.88 15.32
CA GLN A 48 -6.63 6.64 14.30
C GLN A 48 -5.16 6.18 14.16
N ILE A 49 -4.48 5.90 15.27
CA ILE A 49 -3.11 5.36 15.25
C ILE A 49 -3.09 3.98 14.60
N GLY A 50 -4.03 3.11 14.98
CA GLY A 50 -4.19 1.78 14.38
C GLY A 50 -4.47 1.88 12.88
N MET A 51 -5.30 2.84 12.47
CA MET A 51 -5.61 3.10 11.06
C MET A 51 -4.37 3.55 10.29
N LEU A 52 -3.56 4.46 10.84
CA LEU A 52 -2.31 4.91 10.20
C LEU A 52 -1.34 3.75 10.02
N ALA A 53 -1.17 2.92 11.06
CA ALA A 53 -0.32 1.74 11.00
C ALA A 53 -0.82 0.73 9.95
N ALA A 54 -2.12 0.46 9.92
CA ALA A 54 -2.75 -0.44 8.94
C ALA A 54 -2.59 0.06 7.50
N CYS A 55 -2.78 1.37 7.28
CA CYS A 55 -2.55 2.03 6.00
C CYS A 55 -1.09 1.95 5.56
N PHE A 56 -0.11 1.93 6.47
CA PHE A 56 1.30 1.81 6.08
C PHE A 56 1.74 0.36 5.86
N ILE A 57 1.50 -0.49 6.86
CA ILE A 57 2.14 -1.80 6.99
C ILE A 57 1.71 -2.75 5.88
N LEU A 58 0.40 -2.82 5.58
CA LEU A 58 -0.04 -3.81 4.62
C LEU A 58 0.30 -3.44 3.17
N PRO A 59 0.12 -2.18 2.72
CA PRO A 59 0.61 -1.76 1.41
C PRO A 59 2.12 -1.95 1.27
N PHE A 60 2.89 -1.70 2.33
CA PHE A 60 4.31 -2.01 2.38
C PHE A 60 4.59 -3.51 2.16
N LEU A 61 3.93 -4.39 2.92
CA LEU A 61 4.15 -5.84 2.81
C LEU A 61 3.69 -6.37 1.45
N ALA A 62 2.52 -5.94 0.97
CA ALA A 62 1.97 -6.31 -0.32
C ALA A 62 2.93 -5.92 -1.45
N ALA A 63 3.39 -4.67 -1.48
CA ALA A 63 4.34 -4.19 -2.47
C ALA A 63 5.67 -4.96 -2.41
N TRP A 64 6.18 -5.21 -1.20
CA TRP A 64 7.42 -5.96 -1.00
C TRP A 64 7.32 -7.41 -1.49
N LEU A 65 6.23 -8.12 -1.15
CA LEU A 65 6.00 -9.49 -1.57
C LEU A 65 5.81 -9.58 -3.09
N VAL A 66 4.92 -8.76 -3.65
CA VAL A 66 4.63 -8.80 -5.10
C VAL A 66 5.85 -8.44 -5.91
N ALA A 67 6.58 -7.40 -5.53
CA ALA A 67 7.81 -7.02 -6.22
C ALA A 67 8.88 -8.11 -6.14
N ARG A 68 8.95 -8.86 -5.03
CA ARG A 68 9.84 -10.02 -4.91
C ARG A 68 9.42 -11.20 -5.78
N MET A 69 8.13 -11.44 -5.91
CA MET A 69 7.61 -12.49 -6.79
C MET A 69 7.82 -12.15 -8.27
N ALA A 70 7.81 -10.85 -8.60
CA ALA A 70 8.01 -10.38 -9.96
C ALA A 70 9.48 -10.48 -10.40
N ASP A 71 10.42 -10.15 -9.51
CA ASP A 71 11.88 -10.15 -9.74
C ASP A 71 12.32 -9.49 -11.06
N ASP A 72 11.57 -8.50 -11.52
CA ASP A 72 11.74 -7.79 -12.80
C ASP A 72 12.45 -6.42 -12.62
N GLY A 73 12.86 -6.10 -11.39
CA GLY A 73 13.45 -4.81 -11.03
C GLY A 73 12.48 -3.62 -11.02
N MET A 74 11.16 -3.86 -11.13
CA MET A 74 10.12 -2.82 -11.15
C MET A 74 9.43 -2.62 -9.80
N GLY A 75 10.11 -2.95 -8.70
CA GLY A 75 9.55 -2.91 -7.34
C GLY A 75 8.80 -1.63 -6.96
N PRO A 76 9.36 -0.42 -7.18
CA PRO A 76 8.66 0.84 -6.91
C PRO A 76 7.34 0.99 -7.68
N ASN A 77 7.25 0.44 -8.90
CA ASN A 77 6.04 0.52 -9.71
C ASN A 77 4.94 -0.37 -9.10
N TYR A 78 5.25 -1.61 -8.69
CA TYR A 78 4.30 -2.43 -7.93
C TYR A 78 3.87 -1.75 -6.63
N GLY A 79 4.78 -1.03 -5.98
CA GLY A 79 4.48 -0.24 -4.79
C GLY A 79 3.47 0.87 -5.02
N ILE A 80 3.77 1.81 -5.92
CA ILE A 80 2.90 2.97 -6.18
C ILE A 80 1.59 2.52 -6.83
N TYR A 81 1.65 1.78 -7.93
CA TYR A 81 0.43 1.43 -8.67
C TYR A 81 -0.40 0.37 -7.93
N GLY A 82 0.24 -0.56 -7.20
CA GLY A 82 -0.47 -1.52 -6.35
C GLY A 82 -1.18 -0.87 -5.18
N SER A 83 -0.55 0.11 -4.52
CA SER A 83 -1.17 0.84 -3.40
C SER A 83 -2.36 1.70 -3.80
N LEU A 84 -2.58 1.98 -5.09
CA LEU A 84 -3.83 2.61 -5.57
C LEU A 84 -5.07 1.79 -5.23
N GLY A 85 -4.94 0.46 -5.13
CA GLY A 85 -6.02 -0.42 -4.66
C GLY A 85 -6.55 -0.01 -3.28
N ALA A 86 -5.69 0.47 -2.39
CA ALA A 86 -6.10 0.96 -1.07
C ALA A 86 -6.33 2.48 -1.05
N ALA A 87 -5.49 3.24 -1.75
CA ALA A 87 -5.53 4.70 -1.75
C ALA A 87 -6.85 5.25 -2.32
N VAL A 88 -7.39 4.64 -3.38
CA VAL A 88 -8.64 5.10 -4.01
C VAL A 88 -9.85 4.91 -3.09
N PRO A 89 -10.12 3.72 -2.51
CA PRO A 89 -11.18 3.56 -1.51
C PRO A 89 -11.04 4.50 -0.32
N LEU A 90 -9.82 4.65 0.22
CA LEU A 90 -9.56 5.56 1.33
C LEU A 90 -9.88 7.01 0.96
N LEU A 91 -9.52 7.44 -0.25
CA LEU A 91 -9.84 8.79 -0.72
C LEU A 91 -11.36 8.99 -0.89
N VAL A 92 -12.07 7.99 -1.41
CA VAL A 92 -13.54 8.05 -1.58
C VAL A 92 -14.25 8.13 -0.22
N VAL A 93 -13.81 7.34 0.76
CA VAL A 93 -14.49 7.23 2.06
C VAL A 93 -14.06 8.32 3.03
N LEU A 94 -12.77 8.65 3.08
CA LEU A 94 -12.20 9.56 4.07
C LEU A 94 -11.82 10.93 3.48
N GLY A 95 -11.97 11.16 2.18
CA GLY A 95 -11.60 12.42 1.54
C GLY A 95 -12.34 13.64 2.09
N SER A 96 -13.58 13.44 2.56
CA SER A 96 -14.38 14.48 3.22
C SER A 96 -13.89 14.82 4.63
N SER A 97 -13.05 13.98 5.24
CA SER A 97 -12.43 14.24 6.56
C SER A 97 -11.28 15.26 6.50
N GLY A 98 -11.07 15.91 5.36
CA GLY A 98 -10.06 16.95 5.17
C GLY A 98 -8.64 16.41 5.29
N VAL A 99 -7.79 17.11 6.03
CA VAL A 99 -6.35 16.79 6.14
C VAL A 99 -6.11 15.39 6.69
N VAL A 100 -6.91 14.93 7.66
CA VAL A 100 -6.75 13.60 8.27
C VAL A 100 -6.96 12.48 7.24
N GLY A 101 -7.99 12.59 6.40
CA GLY A 101 -8.24 11.65 5.31
C GLY A 101 -7.07 11.60 4.33
N MET A 102 -6.53 12.76 3.96
CA MET A 102 -5.38 12.85 3.06
C MET A 102 -4.11 12.23 3.66
N ILE A 103 -3.89 12.35 4.97
CA ILE A 103 -2.75 11.70 5.63
C ILE A 103 -2.84 10.18 5.45
N PHE A 104 -4.00 9.56 5.65
CA PHE A 104 -4.15 8.11 5.45
C PHE A 104 -3.84 7.67 4.01
N VAL A 105 -4.30 8.44 3.03
CA VAL A 105 -4.02 8.19 1.60
C VAL A 105 -2.53 8.30 1.31
N ILE A 106 -1.87 9.36 1.77
CA ILE A 106 -0.43 9.57 1.58
C ILE A 106 0.37 8.47 2.28
N THR A 107 0.03 8.14 3.52
CA THR A 107 0.67 7.06 4.29
C THR A 107 0.56 5.71 3.57
N THR A 108 -0.57 5.43 2.92
CA THR A 108 -0.79 4.23 2.11
C THR A 108 0.17 4.16 0.92
N LEU A 109 0.28 5.26 0.18
CA LEU A 109 1.20 5.36 -0.96
C LEU A 109 2.66 5.24 -0.51
N LEU A 110 3.03 5.87 0.62
CA LEU A 110 4.37 5.77 1.19
C LEU A 110 4.70 4.36 1.67
N GLY A 111 3.73 3.65 2.26
CA GLY A 111 3.86 2.23 2.63
C GLY A 111 4.20 1.41 1.39
N GLY A 112 3.35 1.48 0.35
CA GLY A 112 3.55 0.77 -0.91
C GLY A 112 4.90 1.08 -1.56
N LEU A 113 5.26 2.36 -1.68
CA LEU A 113 6.54 2.78 -2.24
C LEU A 113 7.73 2.21 -1.47
N ASN A 114 7.72 2.31 -0.14
CA ASN A 114 8.81 1.80 0.70
C ASN A 114 8.96 0.28 0.58
N GLY A 115 7.85 -0.46 0.50
CA GLY A 115 7.87 -1.90 0.28
C GLY A 115 8.48 -2.26 -1.08
N GLY A 116 8.08 -1.53 -2.11
CA GLY A 116 8.60 -1.68 -3.47
C GLY A 116 10.08 -1.31 -3.61
N ILE A 117 10.58 -0.32 -2.87
CA ILE A 117 12.01 0.03 -2.87
C ILE A 117 12.83 -1.03 -2.11
N LEU A 118 12.30 -1.54 -0.99
CA LEU A 118 13.00 -2.54 -0.18
C LEU A 118 13.23 -3.85 -0.94
N SER A 119 12.32 -4.24 -1.84
CA SER A 119 12.48 -5.45 -2.65
C SER A 119 13.72 -5.37 -3.57
N LEU A 120 14.05 -4.19 -4.09
CA LEU A 120 15.20 -3.97 -4.98
C LEU A 120 16.56 -4.17 -4.29
N ARG A 121 16.67 -3.84 -2.99
CA ARG A 121 17.95 -3.87 -2.26
C ARG A 121 18.60 -5.26 -2.19
N ARG A 122 17.85 -6.34 -2.44
CA ARG A 122 18.38 -7.71 -2.41
C ARG A 122 18.66 -8.30 -3.79
N SER A 123 17.95 -7.85 -4.83
CA SER A 123 18.23 -8.23 -6.23
C SER A 123 19.66 -7.78 -6.64
N GLY A 124 20.12 -6.64 -6.15
CA GLY A 124 21.50 -6.16 -6.37
C GLY A 124 22.64 -6.97 -5.72
N LYS A 125 22.33 -7.91 -4.80
CA LYS A 125 23.35 -8.79 -4.19
C LYS A 125 23.59 -10.09 -4.98
N GLY A 126 22.77 -10.40 -5.99
CA GLY A 126 22.92 -11.59 -6.83
C GLY A 126 23.65 -11.38 -8.16
N SER A 127 23.85 -10.12 -8.58
CA SER A 127 24.47 -9.76 -9.88
C SER A 127 25.97 -9.40 -9.76
N ARG A 128 26.61 -9.71 -8.63
CA ARG A 128 28.07 -9.67 -8.47
C ARG A 128 28.56 -11.08 -8.21
N ASN A 129 28.60 -11.89 -9.27
CA ASN A 129 29.47 -13.05 -9.45
C ASN A 129 29.53 -13.34 -10.95
#